data_AF-A0A1M7KYV9-F1
#
_entry.id   AF-A0A1M7KYV9-F1
#
_cell.length_a   1.000
_cell.length_b   1.000
_cell.length_c   1.000
_cell.angle_alpha   90.00
_cell.angle_beta   90.00
_cell.angle_gamma   90.00
#
_symmetry.space_group_name_H-M   'P 1'
#
loop_
_entity.id
_entity.type
_entity.pdbx_description
1 polymer ?
#
loop_
_entity_poly.entity_id
_entity_poly.type
_entity_poly.pdbx_seq_one_letter_code
_entity_poly.pdbx_strand_id
1 'polypeptide(L)'
;MYQQKISQLIEALNIQEIMVETDFNLPVNNRLLEGKGKDLLREGFSELQGSGPFPTLRSLKIPVKVGRNLLLYDDTKHFNRYRLCTLKTSVYQVFSFSWHAAYLRMCRTHERECLLSGLQDRVWQGPPMASNCFGTAEEAGDLSGNGSPGWKLNAYNDLQYDLISRLHGFRLLRIPAYENLMISGQLQRIDKLLLNPNADLLQSIGNWLVRKMA
;
A
#
# COMPACT_ATOMS: atom_id res chain seq x y z
N MET A 1 4.12 -4.54 -15.66
CA MET A 1 4.50 -5.40 -14.51
C MET A 1 3.47 -5.40 -13.39
N TYR A 2 3.02 -4.26 -12.83
CA TYR A 2 2.00 -4.26 -11.77
C TYR A 2 0.73 -5.05 -12.15
N GLN A 3 0.13 -4.72 -13.30
CA GLN A 3 -1.09 -5.38 -13.79
C GLN A 3 -0.92 -6.88 -14.00
N GLN A 4 0.25 -7.31 -14.46
CA GLN A 4 0.59 -8.73 -14.58
C GLN A 4 0.57 -9.40 -13.20
N LYS A 5 1.20 -8.81 -12.19
CA LYS A 5 1.21 -9.37 -10.83
C LYS A 5 -0.19 -9.45 -10.22
N ILE A 6 -1.03 -8.43 -10.44
CA ILE A 6 -2.44 -8.47 -10.04
C ILE A 6 -3.18 -9.60 -10.74
N SER A 7 -3.01 -9.75 -12.06
CA SER A 7 -3.62 -10.84 -12.82
C SER A 7 -3.18 -12.22 -12.29
N GLN A 8 -1.92 -12.39 -11.90
CA GLN A 8 -1.45 -13.64 -11.31
C GLN A 8 -2.03 -13.91 -9.91
N LEU A 9 -2.27 -12.86 -9.11
CA LEU A 9 -2.97 -13.01 -7.81
C LEU A 9 -4.43 -13.42 -8.00
N ILE A 10 -5.11 -12.85 -8.99
CA ILE A 10 -6.47 -13.22 -9.36
C ILE A 10 -6.52 -14.68 -9.81
N GLU A 11 -5.60 -15.07 -10.70
CA GLU A 11 -5.53 -16.45 -11.19
C GLU A 11 -5.26 -17.45 -10.06
N ALA A 12 -4.34 -17.13 -9.15
CA ALA A 12 -4.07 -17.95 -7.97
C ALA A 12 -5.32 -18.13 -7.08
N LEU A 13 -6.19 -17.12 -6.98
CA LEU A 13 -7.47 -17.21 -6.26
C LEU A 13 -8.53 -18.01 -7.03
N ASN A 14 -8.60 -17.85 -8.36
CA ASN A 14 -9.50 -18.61 -9.22
C ASN A 14 -9.22 -20.12 -9.13
N ILE A 15 -7.95 -20.51 -9.06
CA ILE A 15 -7.53 -21.91 -8.85
C ILE A 15 -8.03 -22.46 -7.49
N GLN A 16 -8.23 -21.60 -6.49
CA GLN A 16 -8.86 -21.98 -5.22
C GLN A 16 -10.40 -21.92 -5.26
N GLU A 17 -11.00 -21.72 -6.45
CA GLU A 17 -12.44 -21.52 -6.65
C GLU A 17 -13.01 -20.36 -5.81
N ILE A 18 -12.17 -19.37 -5.49
CA ILE A 18 -12.56 -18.18 -4.74
C ILE A 18 -13.18 -17.16 -5.69
N MET A 19 -14.41 -16.74 -5.41
CA MET A 19 -15.03 -15.65 -6.18
C MET A 19 -14.34 -14.31 -5.91
N VAL A 20 -13.79 -13.74 -6.98
CA VAL A 20 -13.09 -12.45 -6.97
C VAL A 20 -13.92 -11.38 -7.66
N GLU A 21 -14.05 -10.22 -7.04
CA GLU A 21 -14.50 -8.99 -7.67
C GLU A 21 -13.27 -8.13 -8.02
N THR A 22 -13.09 -7.82 -9.29
CA THR A 22 -11.97 -7.02 -9.80
C THR A 22 -12.32 -5.55 -9.94
N ASP A 23 -11.31 -4.67 -9.86
CA ASP A 23 -11.48 -3.22 -10.05
C ASP A 23 -12.56 -2.58 -9.15
N PHE A 24 -12.73 -3.14 -7.95
CA PHE A 24 -13.68 -2.67 -6.97
C PHE A 24 -13.41 -1.22 -6.58
N ASN A 25 -14.40 -0.36 -6.76
CA ASN A 25 -14.32 1.06 -6.42
C ASN A 25 -15.14 1.35 -5.16
N LEU A 26 -14.47 1.61 -4.05
CA LEU A 26 -15.11 1.96 -2.78
C LEU A 26 -15.26 3.49 -2.66
N PRO A 27 -16.48 4.06 -2.80
CA PRO A 27 -16.66 5.50 -2.62
C PRO A 27 -16.41 5.90 -1.16
N VAL A 28 -15.72 7.02 -0.97
CA VAL A 28 -15.45 7.54 0.37
C VAL A 28 -16.71 8.18 0.93
N ASN A 29 -17.18 7.67 2.08
CA ASN A 29 -18.26 8.29 2.82
C ASN A 29 -17.71 9.29 3.85
N ASN A 30 -17.81 10.58 3.54
CA ASN A 30 -17.31 11.65 4.40
C ASN A 30 -17.90 11.63 5.82
N ARG A 31 -19.13 11.11 6.01
CA ARG A 31 -19.74 10.98 7.34
C ARG A 31 -18.97 10.00 8.24
N LEU A 32 -18.37 8.96 7.65
CA LEU A 32 -17.53 8.02 8.41
C LEU A 32 -16.19 8.62 8.81
N LEU A 33 -15.73 9.67 8.11
CA LEU A 33 -14.51 10.37 8.42
C LEU A 33 -14.70 11.48 9.47
N GLU A 34 -15.93 11.95 9.70
CA GLU A 34 -16.18 13.04 10.66
C GLU A 34 -15.69 12.70 12.09
N GLY A 35 -15.23 13.73 12.81
CA GLY A 35 -14.59 13.58 14.10
C GLY A 35 -13.23 12.86 13.99
N LYS A 36 -13.10 11.75 14.72
CA LYS A 36 -11.82 11.05 14.89
C LYS A 36 -11.16 10.60 13.58
N GLY A 37 -11.93 10.28 12.54
CA GLY A 37 -11.37 9.91 11.24
C GLY A 37 -10.56 11.04 10.61
N LYS A 38 -11.06 12.28 10.65
CA LYS A 38 -10.36 13.48 10.17
C LYS A 38 -9.14 13.79 11.01
N ASP A 39 -9.21 13.60 12.32
CA ASP A 39 -8.06 13.82 13.21
C ASP A 39 -6.92 12.84 12.89
N LEU A 40 -7.25 11.56 12.65
CA LEU A 40 -6.31 10.54 12.23
C LEU A 40 -5.65 10.84 10.88
N LEU A 41 -6.42 11.32 9.89
CA LEU A 41 -5.85 11.75 8.61
C LEU A 41 -4.97 12.99 8.76
N ARG A 42 -5.42 13.97 9.56
CA ARG A 42 -4.67 15.19 9.82
C ARG A 42 -3.33 14.88 10.46
N GLU A 43 -3.30 14.01 11.46
CA GLU A 43 -2.06 13.58 12.10
C GLU A 43 -1.07 13.03 11.08
N GLY A 44 -1.49 12.09 10.22
CA GLY A 44 -0.59 11.52 9.23
C GLY A 44 -0.18 12.49 8.12
N PHE A 45 -1.04 13.47 7.77
CA PHE A 45 -0.66 14.55 6.87
C PHE A 45 0.38 15.48 7.49
N SER A 46 0.20 15.85 8.77
CA SER A 46 1.13 16.69 9.52
C SER A 46 2.46 15.99 9.78
N GLU A 47 2.47 14.68 10.03
CA GLU A 47 3.70 13.89 10.20
C GLU A 47 4.56 13.87 8.92
N LEU A 48 3.93 14.05 7.76
CA LEU A 48 4.61 14.21 6.47
C LEU A 48 5.00 15.66 6.17
N GLN A 49 4.83 16.57 7.13
CA GLN A 49 5.03 18.02 7.00
C GLN A 49 4.10 18.64 5.94
N GLY A 50 2.90 18.06 5.79
CA GLY A 50 1.88 18.63 4.94
C GLY A 50 1.37 19.97 5.47
N SER A 51 1.13 20.91 4.55
CA SER A 51 0.62 22.25 4.83
C SER A 51 -0.74 22.48 4.17
N GLY A 52 -1.53 23.38 4.75
CA GLY A 52 -2.86 23.70 4.23
C GLY A 52 -3.90 22.58 4.47
N PRO A 53 -4.99 22.56 3.69
CA PRO A 53 -6.00 21.52 3.81
C PRO A 53 -5.46 20.17 3.30
N PHE A 54 -5.57 19.14 4.12
CA PHE A 54 -5.20 17.79 3.70
C PHE A 54 -6.20 17.25 2.66
N PRO A 55 -5.74 16.68 1.54
CA PRO A 55 -6.63 16.14 0.54
C PRO A 55 -7.34 14.88 1.07
N THR A 56 -8.52 14.59 0.53
CA THR A 56 -9.25 13.35 0.80
C THR A 56 -9.60 12.68 -0.53
N LEU A 57 -9.32 11.38 -0.65
CA LEU A 57 -9.69 10.60 -1.83
C LEU A 57 -11.21 10.60 -2.02
N ARG A 58 -11.66 10.57 -3.28
CA ARG A 58 -13.09 10.42 -3.61
C ARG A 58 -13.54 8.97 -3.55
N SER A 59 -12.64 8.05 -3.90
CA SER A 59 -12.85 6.61 -3.82
C SER A 59 -11.51 5.89 -3.68
N LEU A 60 -11.56 4.67 -3.13
CA LEU A 60 -10.45 3.73 -3.16
C LEU A 60 -10.61 2.82 -4.38
N LYS A 61 -9.56 2.69 -5.19
CA LYS A 61 -9.52 1.75 -6.32
C LYS A 61 -8.82 0.48 -5.86
N ILE A 62 -9.58 -0.58 -5.66
CA ILE A 62 -9.09 -1.86 -5.14
C ILE A 62 -9.06 -2.86 -6.29
N PRO A 63 -7.90 -3.41 -6.66
CA PRO A 63 -7.80 -4.32 -7.79
C PRO A 63 -8.50 -5.66 -7.52
N VAL A 64 -8.53 -6.13 -6.27
CA VAL A 64 -9.05 -7.44 -5.89
C VAL A 64 -9.85 -7.35 -4.59
N LYS A 65 -11.12 -7.75 -4.64
CA LYS A 65 -12.00 -7.90 -3.48
C LYS A 65 -12.53 -9.32 -3.38
N VAL A 66 -12.48 -9.87 -2.16
CA VAL A 66 -13.01 -11.20 -1.82
C VAL A 66 -13.85 -11.08 -0.55
N GLY A 67 -15.18 -11.11 -0.69
CA GLY A 67 -16.09 -10.89 0.43
C GLY A 67 -15.82 -9.54 1.12
N ARG A 68 -15.40 -9.57 2.40
CA ARG A 68 -14.99 -8.39 3.18
C ARG A 68 -13.48 -8.11 3.17
N ASN A 69 -12.70 -8.86 2.40
CA ASN A 69 -11.26 -8.64 2.24
C ASN A 69 -10.99 -7.79 1.00
N LEU A 70 -10.15 -6.77 1.16
CA LEU A 70 -9.63 -5.93 0.07
C LEU A 70 -8.14 -6.22 -0.06
N LEU A 71 -7.67 -6.56 -1.26
CA LEU A 71 -6.28 -6.93 -1.50
C LEU A 71 -5.60 -5.83 -2.31
N LEU A 72 -4.46 -5.35 -1.80
CA LEU A 72 -3.57 -4.41 -2.48
C LEU A 72 -2.19 -5.03 -2.62
N TYR A 73 -1.62 -4.94 -3.82
CA TYR A 73 -0.21 -5.25 -4.03
C TYR A 73 0.61 -3.97 -3.89
N ASP A 74 1.64 -4.00 -3.04
CA ASP A 74 2.55 -2.86 -2.84
C ASP A 74 3.91 -3.18 -3.45
N ASP A 75 4.29 -2.39 -4.46
CA ASP A 75 5.60 -2.48 -5.09
C ASP A 75 6.69 -1.78 -4.26
N THR A 76 7.92 -1.83 -4.77
CA THR A 76 9.12 -1.27 -4.11
C THR A 76 8.96 0.19 -3.67
N LYS A 77 8.14 1.00 -4.35
CA LYS A 77 8.00 2.44 -4.08
C LYS A 77 7.24 2.75 -2.79
N HIS A 78 6.58 1.77 -2.19
CA HIS A 78 5.85 1.93 -0.93
C HIS A 78 6.76 1.82 0.29
N PHE A 79 8.00 1.33 0.15
CA PHE A 79 8.86 0.99 1.29
C PHE A 79 9.95 2.05 1.52
N ASN A 80 9.53 3.23 1.99
CA ASN A 80 10.40 4.38 2.27
C ASN A 80 10.11 5.02 3.64
N ARG A 81 10.95 5.98 4.06
CA ARG A 81 10.77 6.75 5.31
C ARG A 81 9.43 7.43 5.47
N TYR A 82 8.82 7.96 4.40
CA TYR A 82 7.54 8.66 4.50
C TYR A 82 6.41 7.69 4.79
N ARG A 83 6.42 6.50 4.16
CA ARG A 83 5.50 5.43 4.54
C ARG A 83 5.75 4.95 5.97
N LEU A 84 7.01 4.83 6.39
CA LEU A 84 7.36 4.52 7.78
C LEU A 84 6.80 5.54 8.77
N CYS A 85 6.82 6.83 8.42
CA CYS A 85 6.22 7.89 9.22
C CYS A 85 4.71 7.69 9.35
N THR A 86 3.98 7.50 8.25
CA THR A 86 2.52 7.30 8.35
C THR A 86 2.16 6.03 9.12
N LEU A 87 2.93 4.95 8.98
CA LEU A 87 2.75 3.71 9.75
C LEU A 87 2.94 3.87 11.27
N LYS A 88 3.53 4.97 11.75
CA LYS A 88 3.70 5.23 13.19
C LYS A 88 2.58 6.09 13.80
N THR A 89 1.68 6.60 12.97
CA THR A 89 0.56 7.45 13.40
C THR A 89 -0.50 6.66 14.15
N SER A 90 -1.41 7.38 14.82
CA SER A 90 -2.47 6.79 15.65
C SER A 90 -3.42 5.86 14.88
N VAL A 91 -3.50 5.92 13.55
CA VAL A 91 -4.32 4.97 12.76
C VAL A 91 -3.98 3.51 13.11
N TYR A 92 -2.69 3.22 13.26
CA TYR A 92 -2.19 1.87 13.52
C TYR A 92 -2.16 1.50 15.00
N GLN A 93 -2.51 2.44 15.88
CA GLN A 93 -2.75 2.19 17.30
C GLN A 93 -4.25 1.95 17.54
N VAL A 94 -5.11 2.67 16.82
CA VAL A 94 -6.58 2.54 16.89
C VAL A 94 -7.06 1.28 16.18
N PHE A 95 -6.45 0.94 15.04
CA PHE A 95 -6.82 -0.25 14.27
C PHE A 95 -5.66 -1.23 14.20
N SER A 96 -5.97 -2.50 14.40
CA SER A 96 -5.02 -3.59 14.21
C SER A 96 -5.00 -4.04 12.74
N PHE A 97 -3.81 -4.10 12.16
CA PHE A 97 -3.55 -4.65 10.83
C PHE A 97 -2.49 -5.74 10.93
N SER A 98 -2.78 -6.94 10.44
CA SER A 98 -1.90 -8.11 10.55
C SER A 98 -0.54 -7.92 9.87
N TRP A 99 -0.45 -7.02 8.88
CA TRP A 99 0.77 -6.73 8.13
C TRP A 99 1.59 -5.57 8.70
N HIS A 100 1.07 -4.80 9.66
CA HIS A 100 1.67 -3.53 10.12
C HIS A 100 3.12 -3.66 10.59
N ALA A 101 3.40 -4.62 11.48
CA ALA A 101 4.74 -4.81 12.02
C ALA A 101 5.78 -5.22 10.95
N ALA A 102 5.36 -5.97 9.93
CA ALA A 102 6.21 -6.33 8.81
C ALA A 102 6.54 -5.11 7.95
N TYR A 103 5.56 -4.26 7.69
CA TYR A 103 5.74 -3.01 6.93
C TYR A 103 6.70 -2.03 7.60
N LEU A 104 6.62 -1.87 8.93
CA LEU A 104 7.58 -1.06 9.69
C LEU A 104 9.02 -1.53 9.50
N ARG A 105 9.26 -2.84 9.40
CA ARG A 105 10.60 -3.40 9.13
C ARG A 105 10.98 -3.19 7.67
N MET A 106 10.09 -3.53 6.74
CA MET A 106 10.36 -3.43 5.30
C MET A 106 10.68 -2.01 4.85
N CYS A 107 10.00 -0.99 5.38
CA CYS A 107 10.31 0.41 5.06
C CYS A 107 11.73 0.81 5.51
N ARG A 108 12.25 0.24 6.59
CA ARG A 108 13.64 0.47 7.04
C ARG A 108 14.65 -0.31 6.21
N THR A 109 14.34 -1.57 5.91
CA THR A 109 15.26 -2.48 5.23
C THR A 109 15.40 -2.17 3.74
N HIS A 110 14.33 -1.73 3.08
CA HIS A 110 14.28 -1.63 1.62
C HIS A 110 14.23 -0.20 1.07
N GLU A 111 14.49 0.83 1.89
CA GLU A 111 14.50 2.23 1.42
C GLU A 111 15.47 2.45 0.26
N ARG A 112 16.64 1.78 0.28
CA ARG A 112 17.60 1.87 -0.83
C ARG A 112 17.03 1.33 -2.15
N GLU A 113 16.34 0.18 -2.10
CA GLU A 113 15.69 -0.39 -3.29
C GLU A 113 14.54 0.53 -3.76
N CYS A 114 13.77 1.09 -2.81
CA CYS A 114 12.75 2.10 -3.08
C CYS A 114 13.33 3.31 -3.81
N LEU A 115 14.44 3.87 -3.32
CA LEU A 115 15.15 4.99 -3.92
C LEU A 115 15.50 4.73 -5.37
N LEU A 116 16.20 3.64 -5.65
CA LEU A 116 16.58 3.26 -7.01
C LEU A 116 15.35 3.14 -7.94
N SER A 117 14.25 2.59 -7.45
CA SER A 117 13.00 2.45 -8.24
C SER A 117 12.20 3.75 -8.40
N GLY A 118 12.46 4.74 -7.55
CA GLY A 118 11.67 5.96 -7.39
C GLY A 118 12.38 7.24 -7.82
N LEU A 119 13.59 7.16 -8.40
CA LEU A 119 14.35 8.31 -8.91
C LEU A 119 13.71 9.00 -10.12
N GLN A 120 12.75 8.36 -10.79
CA GLN A 120 12.08 9.00 -11.94
C GLN A 120 11.35 10.26 -11.46
N ASP A 121 11.58 11.40 -12.12
CA ASP A 121 11.03 12.70 -11.73
C ASP A 121 9.51 12.67 -11.49
N ARG A 122 8.77 11.96 -12.34
CA ARG A 122 7.32 11.81 -12.18
C ARG A 122 6.91 11.16 -10.85
N VAL A 123 7.71 10.23 -10.35
CA VAL A 123 7.49 9.55 -9.06
C VAL A 123 8.00 10.42 -7.92
N TRP A 124 9.17 11.03 -8.09
CA TRP A 124 9.83 11.85 -7.08
C TRP A 124 9.07 13.15 -6.79
N GLN A 125 8.66 13.88 -7.83
CA GLN A 125 7.89 15.11 -7.70
C GLN A 125 6.40 14.80 -7.48
N GLY A 126 5.87 13.75 -8.12
CA GLY A 126 4.46 13.42 -8.10
C GLY A 126 3.61 14.38 -8.96
N PRO A 127 2.26 14.28 -8.87
CA PRO A 127 1.36 15.23 -9.53
C PRO A 127 1.43 16.61 -8.85
N PRO A 128 0.92 17.70 -9.47
CA PRO A 128 0.94 19.05 -8.88
C PRO A 128 0.38 19.16 -7.46
N MET A 129 -0.57 18.29 -7.10
CA MET A 129 -1.10 18.21 -5.74
C MET A 129 -0.03 17.87 -4.70
N ALA A 130 0.98 17.09 -5.07
CA ALA A 130 2.06 16.71 -4.16
C ALA A 130 2.84 17.93 -3.69
N SER A 131 3.27 18.79 -4.61
CA SER A 131 3.99 20.02 -4.27
C SER A 131 3.09 21.06 -3.59
N ASN A 132 1.81 21.13 -3.95
CA ASN A 132 0.84 21.99 -3.25
C ASN A 132 0.66 21.59 -1.78
N CYS A 133 0.73 20.30 -1.47
CA CYS A 133 0.57 19.80 -0.10
C CYS A 133 1.87 19.84 0.69
N PHE A 134 2.98 19.44 0.08
CA PHE A 134 4.24 19.12 0.77
C PHE A 134 5.41 20.02 0.36
N GLY A 135 5.22 21.02 -0.49
CA GLY A 135 6.27 21.92 -0.97
C GLY A 135 7.10 21.37 -2.13
N THR A 136 8.09 22.14 -2.57
CA THR A 136 8.97 21.81 -3.70
C THR A 136 9.85 20.61 -3.39
N ALA A 137 10.04 19.72 -4.36
CA ALA A 137 10.93 18.58 -4.22
C ALA A 137 12.40 19.03 -4.15
N GLU A 138 13.20 18.32 -3.36
CA GLU A 138 14.66 18.35 -3.55
C GLU A 138 15.05 17.60 -4.84
N GLU A 139 16.33 17.62 -5.19
CA GLU A 139 16.86 16.83 -6.31
C GLU A 139 16.50 15.34 -6.18
N ALA A 140 16.26 14.67 -7.30
CA ALA A 140 15.87 13.27 -7.30
C ALA A 140 16.94 12.40 -6.63
N GLY A 141 16.58 11.77 -5.52
CA GLY A 141 17.49 10.97 -4.71
C GLY A 141 17.95 11.66 -3.42
N ASP A 142 17.78 12.97 -3.30
CA ASP A 142 18.11 13.72 -2.09
C ASP A 142 16.97 13.63 -1.07
N LEU A 143 17.19 12.82 -0.04
CA LEU A 143 16.23 12.63 1.05
C LEU A 143 16.45 13.61 2.22
N SER A 144 17.35 14.60 2.06
CA SER A 144 17.52 15.72 2.98
C SER A 144 16.40 16.76 2.77
N GLY A 145 16.35 17.79 3.62
CA GLY A 145 15.37 18.87 3.49
C GLY A 145 13.92 18.37 3.37
N ASN A 146 13.24 18.79 2.29
CA ASN A 146 11.86 18.37 2.03
C ASN A 146 11.78 16.94 1.43
N GLY A 147 12.82 16.52 0.72
CA GLY A 147 12.91 15.33 -0.12
C GLY A 147 11.80 15.22 -1.16
N SER A 148 11.13 14.06 -1.23
CA SER A 148 10.17 13.73 -2.28
C SER A 148 8.70 14.03 -1.88
N PRO A 149 8.07 15.10 -2.39
CA PRO A 149 6.65 15.34 -2.21
C PRO A 149 5.78 14.25 -2.86
N GLY A 150 6.24 13.65 -3.97
CA GLY A 150 5.54 12.54 -4.62
C GLY A 150 5.45 11.30 -3.73
N TRP A 151 6.53 10.94 -3.04
CA TRP A 151 6.53 9.83 -2.09
C TRP A 151 5.70 10.16 -0.84
N LYS A 152 5.74 11.40 -0.33
CA LYS A 152 4.87 11.86 0.77
C LYS A 152 3.40 11.71 0.40
N LEU A 153 3.00 12.17 -0.79
CA LEU A 153 1.61 12.02 -1.26
C LEU A 153 1.23 10.55 -1.40
N ASN A 154 2.12 9.68 -1.88
CA ASN A 154 1.85 8.24 -1.96
C ASN A 154 1.66 7.63 -0.56
N ALA A 155 2.54 7.94 0.38
CA ALA A 155 2.45 7.47 1.76
C ALA A 155 1.17 7.95 2.48
N TYR A 156 0.73 9.17 2.18
CA TYR A 156 -0.53 9.71 2.67
C TYR A 156 -1.76 9.06 2.03
N ASN A 157 -1.71 8.76 0.72
CA ASN A 157 -2.75 7.98 0.06
C ASN A 157 -2.84 6.58 0.66
N ASP A 158 -1.71 5.91 0.91
CA ASP A 158 -1.72 4.61 1.57
C ASP A 158 -2.40 4.64 2.94
N LEU A 159 -2.12 5.66 3.76
CA LEU A 159 -2.79 5.89 5.04
C LEU A 159 -4.31 6.03 4.86
N GLN A 160 -4.75 6.80 3.86
CA GLN A 160 -6.17 6.96 3.55
C GLN A 160 -6.83 5.62 3.16
N TYR A 161 -6.18 4.79 2.33
CA TYR A 161 -6.68 3.45 2.00
C TYR A 161 -6.87 2.61 3.25
N ASP A 162 -5.90 2.62 4.16
CA ASP A 162 -5.92 1.83 5.38
C ASP A 162 -7.04 2.28 6.33
N LEU A 163 -7.18 3.59 6.56
CA LEU A 163 -8.21 4.12 7.42
C LEU A 163 -9.61 3.92 6.82
N ILE A 164 -9.81 4.34 5.58
CA ILE A 164 -11.13 4.33 4.94
C ILE A 164 -11.65 2.91 4.79
N SER A 165 -10.79 1.95 4.38
CA SER A 165 -11.21 0.54 4.32
C SER A 165 -11.72 0.03 5.67
N ARG A 166 -11.02 0.37 6.77
CA ARG A 166 -11.45 -0.01 8.14
C ARG A 166 -12.76 0.64 8.53
N LEU A 167 -12.94 1.92 8.26
CA LEU A 167 -14.17 2.65 8.59
C LEU A 167 -15.39 2.10 7.84
N HIS A 168 -15.19 1.60 6.62
CA HIS A 168 -16.21 0.90 5.84
C HIS A 168 -16.42 -0.56 6.25
N GLY A 169 -15.71 -1.06 7.26
CA GLY A 169 -15.86 -2.43 7.78
C GLY A 169 -15.14 -3.50 6.95
N PHE A 170 -14.22 -3.12 6.07
CA PHE A 170 -13.40 -4.06 5.30
C PHE A 170 -12.09 -4.41 6.03
N ARG A 171 -11.60 -5.63 5.78
CA ARG A 171 -10.24 -6.06 6.16
C ARG A 171 -9.32 -5.80 4.97
N LEU A 172 -8.43 -4.83 5.11
CA LEU A 172 -7.41 -4.55 4.10
C LEU A 172 -6.20 -5.46 4.28
N LEU A 173 -5.89 -6.23 3.24
CA LEU A 173 -4.73 -7.11 3.14
C LEU A 173 -3.77 -6.51 2.12
N ARG A 174 -2.64 -6.02 2.61
CA ARG A 174 -1.56 -5.60 1.73
C ARG A 174 -0.59 -6.76 1.48
N ILE A 175 -0.20 -6.92 0.23
CA ILE A 175 0.75 -7.91 -0.26
C ILE A 175 2.04 -7.16 -0.62
N PRO A 176 3.03 -7.13 0.27
CA PRO A 176 4.27 -6.43 -0.01
C PRO A 176 5.13 -7.24 -0.98
N ALA A 177 5.76 -6.58 -1.95
CA ALA A 177 6.75 -7.18 -2.85
C ALA A 177 7.85 -7.99 -2.13
N TYR A 178 8.15 -7.61 -0.89
CA TYR A 178 9.20 -8.22 -0.06
C TYR A 178 8.74 -9.39 0.81
N GLU A 179 7.48 -9.81 0.74
CA GLU A 179 7.06 -11.00 1.48
C GLU A 179 7.70 -12.25 0.89
N ASN A 180 8.24 -13.11 1.75
CA ASN A 180 8.79 -14.40 1.35
C ASN A 180 7.78 -15.52 1.61
N LEU A 181 7.65 -16.42 0.64
CA LEU A 181 6.88 -17.66 0.76
C LEU A 181 7.86 -18.84 0.78
N MET A 182 7.56 -19.85 1.59
CA MET A 182 8.27 -21.12 1.57
C MET A 182 7.72 -21.97 0.42
N ILE A 183 8.45 -22.04 -0.69
CA ILE A 183 8.08 -22.81 -1.88
C ILE A 183 9.17 -23.86 -2.12
N SER A 184 8.78 -25.14 -2.15
CA SER A 184 9.69 -26.27 -2.39
C SER A 184 10.93 -26.25 -1.47
N GLY A 185 10.74 -25.90 -0.19
CA GLY A 185 11.81 -25.84 0.81
C GLY A 185 12.71 -24.61 0.75
N GLN A 186 12.40 -23.62 -0.10
CA GLN A 186 13.16 -22.37 -0.21
C GLN A 186 12.28 -21.14 0.04
N LEU A 187 12.84 -20.15 0.74
CA LEU A 187 12.21 -18.83 0.88
C LEU A 187 12.40 -18.03 -0.41
N GLN A 188 11.30 -17.64 -1.04
CA GLN A 188 11.31 -16.86 -2.28
C GLN A 188 10.37 -15.65 -2.17
N ARG A 189 10.81 -14.49 -2.68
CA ARG A 189 10.02 -13.25 -2.67
C ARG A 189 8.80 -13.38 -3.58
N ILE A 190 7.62 -13.02 -3.07
CA ILE A 190 6.35 -13.01 -3.83
C ILE A 190 6.45 -12.19 -5.11
N ASP A 191 7.22 -11.09 -5.10
CA ASP A 191 7.48 -10.26 -6.27
C ASP A 191 8.01 -11.06 -7.47
N LYS A 192 8.95 -11.97 -7.22
CA LYS A 192 9.54 -12.83 -8.25
C LYS A 192 8.60 -13.96 -8.65
N LEU A 193 7.93 -14.56 -7.67
CA LEU A 193 7.00 -15.67 -7.89
C LEU A 193 5.83 -15.25 -8.80
N LEU A 194 5.39 -14.00 -8.72
CA LEU A 194 4.30 -13.47 -9.55
C LEU A 194 4.71 -13.05 -10.97
N LEU A 195 5.97 -13.21 -11.39
CA LEU A 195 6.37 -12.85 -12.75
C LEU A 195 5.87 -13.86 -13.77
N ASN A 196 6.22 -15.14 -13.60
CA ASN A 196 5.84 -16.23 -14.50
C ASN A 196 5.58 -17.51 -13.71
N PRO A 197 4.50 -17.58 -12.92
CA PRO A 197 4.23 -18.76 -12.11
C PRO A 197 3.72 -19.92 -12.98
N ASN A 198 4.11 -21.15 -12.63
CA ASN A 198 3.48 -22.37 -13.15
C ASN A 198 2.25 -22.73 -12.29
N ALA A 199 1.50 -23.77 -12.70
CA ALA A 199 0.27 -24.18 -12.01
C ALA A 199 0.48 -24.51 -10.53
N ASP A 200 1.52 -25.26 -10.18
CA ASP A 200 1.82 -25.63 -8.78
C ASP A 200 2.15 -24.42 -7.91
N LEU A 201 2.87 -23.45 -8.49
CA LEU A 201 3.18 -22.20 -7.81
C LEU A 201 1.93 -21.34 -7.63
N LEU A 202 1.05 -21.25 -8.63
CA LEU A 202 -0.23 -20.55 -8.50
C LEU A 202 -1.10 -21.18 -7.40
N GLN A 203 -1.17 -22.51 -7.34
CA GLN A 203 -1.86 -23.23 -6.26
C GLN A 203 -1.26 -22.86 -4.89
N SER A 204 0.07 -22.81 -4.78
CA SER A 204 0.77 -22.46 -3.54
C SER A 204 0.52 -21.02 -3.11
N ILE A 205 0.51 -20.08 -4.05
CA ILE A 205 0.17 -18.66 -3.83
C ILE A 205 -1.30 -18.54 -3.42
N GLY A 206 -2.22 -19.24 -4.09
CA GLY A 206 -3.64 -19.26 -3.77
C GLY A 206 -3.90 -19.74 -2.34
N ASN A 207 -3.32 -20.87 -1.97
CA ASN A 207 -3.34 -21.39 -0.60
C ASN A 207 -2.83 -20.36 0.44
N TRP A 208 -1.77 -19.63 0.11
CA TRP A 208 -1.23 -18.57 0.97
C TRP A 208 -2.17 -17.36 1.08
N LEU A 209 -2.80 -16.94 -0.02
CA LEU A 209 -3.81 -15.86 0.00
C LEU A 209 -5.03 -16.24 0.83
N VAL A 210 -5.54 -17.46 0.69
CA VAL A 210 -6.66 -17.97 1.48
C VAL A 210 -6.33 -17.93 2.97
N ARG A 211 -5.13 -18.39 3.38
CA ARG A 211 -4.68 -18.28 4.78
C ARG A 211 -4.56 -16.84 5.27
N LYS A 212 -4.20 -15.89 4.41
CA LYS A 212 -4.17 -14.46 4.79
C LYS A 212 -5.56 -13.86 4.98
N MET A 213 -6.58 -14.40 4.32
CA MET A 213 -7.96 -13.95 4.40
C MET A 213 -8.75 -14.55 5.57
N ALA A 214 -8.34 -15.73 6.05
CA ALA A 214 -8.79 -16.31 7.31
C ALA A 214 -8.45 -15.37 8.48
#